data_AF-A0A6J3LNB6-F1
#
_entry.id   AF-A0A6J3LNB6-F1
#
_cell.length_a   1.000
_cell.length_b   1.000
_cell.length_c   1.000
_cell.angle_alpha   90.00
_cell.angle_beta   90.00
_cell.angle_gamma   90.00
#
_symmetry.space_group_name_H-M   'P 1'
#
loop_
_entity.id
_entity.type
_entity.pdbx_description
1 polymer ?
#
loop_
_entity_poly.entity_id
_entity_poly.type
_entity_poly.pdbx_seq_one_letter_code
_entity_poly.pdbx_strand_id
1 'polypeptide(L)'
;MQTSLPRQTIGCIGKCTSGLSIDELDQITDNIHKTLTHPRGREIFKKFLEQRGLRDNLECLALYETCMQIITEETNFSYSKKGTTLESLIKRVMQVKEMAEDLDGVPQIDMALLERFNETLNSDSRTSLLSILADTRDRCRDHLRNVHESFKQYASEPCPIIK
;
A
#
# COMPACT_ATOMS: atom_id res chain seq x y z
N MET A 1 -8.36 -46.51 3.99
CA MET A 1 -7.81 -45.50 4.92
C MET A 1 -7.35 -44.31 4.09
N GLN A 2 -8.13 -43.24 4.05
CA GLN A 2 -7.73 -42.00 3.36
C GLN A 2 -6.78 -41.24 4.27
N THR A 3 -5.50 -41.21 3.90
CA THR A 3 -4.49 -40.34 4.53
C THR A 3 -4.71 -38.92 4.02
N SER A 4 -5.48 -38.12 4.77
CA SER A 4 -5.52 -36.68 4.60
C SER A 4 -4.15 -36.10 5.00
N LEU A 5 -3.40 -35.60 4.03
CA LEU A 5 -2.17 -34.84 4.27
C LEU A 5 -2.47 -33.67 5.21
N PRO A 6 -1.65 -33.42 6.24
CA PRO A 6 -1.83 -32.26 7.08
C PRO A 6 -1.60 -31.00 6.23
N ARG A 7 -2.61 -30.13 6.16
CA ARG A 7 -2.47 -28.78 5.59
C ARG A 7 -1.32 -28.10 6.35
N GLN A 8 -0.17 -27.96 5.71
CA GLN A 8 0.99 -27.29 6.29
C GLN A 8 0.61 -25.84 6.59
N THR A 9 0.26 -25.57 7.84
CA THR A 9 0.03 -24.22 8.34
C THR A 9 1.37 -23.50 8.37
N ILE A 10 1.57 -22.55 7.45
CA ILE A 10 2.66 -21.57 7.51
C ILE A 10 2.31 -20.61 8.66
N GLY A 11 2.70 -20.97 9.87
CA GLY A 11 2.46 -20.16 11.07
C GLY A 11 3.78 -19.82 11.74
N CYS A 12 4.27 -18.61 11.55
CA CYS A 12 5.39 -18.06 12.31
C CYS A 12 4.87 -16.98 13.23
N ILE A 13 5.31 -17.03 14.48
CA ILE A 13 5.37 -15.87 15.36
C ILE A 13 6.23 -14.82 14.62
N GLY A 14 5.60 -13.71 14.21
CA GLY A 14 6.23 -12.63 13.46
C GLY A 14 5.80 -12.47 11.99
N LYS A 15 5.34 -13.53 11.29
CA LYS A 15 4.90 -13.41 9.88
C LYS A 15 3.41 -13.07 9.71
N CYS A 16 2.60 -13.24 10.77
CA CYS A 16 1.14 -12.98 10.76
C CYS A 16 0.39 -13.57 9.56
N THR A 17 0.87 -14.69 9.05
CA THR A 17 0.20 -15.52 8.04
C THR A 17 -0.82 -16.49 8.66
N SER A 18 -0.95 -16.49 10.00
CA SER A 18 -1.93 -17.31 10.72
C SER A 18 -3.32 -17.14 10.14
N GLY A 19 -3.97 -18.27 9.85
CA GLY A 19 -5.33 -18.33 9.28
C GLY A 19 -5.39 -18.31 7.75
N LEU A 20 -4.26 -18.15 7.05
CA LEU A 20 -4.20 -18.29 5.58
C LEU A 20 -3.69 -19.68 5.20
N SER A 21 -4.33 -20.29 4.21
CA SER A 21 -3.76 -21.41 3.46
C SER A 21 -2.60 -20.94 2.58
N ILE A 22 -1.79 -21.91 2.12
CA ILE A 22 -0.69 -21.65 1.18
C ILE A 22 -1.22 -20.99 -0.09
N ASP A 23 -2.31 -21.53 -0.64
CA ASP A 23 -2.91 -21.00 -1.87
C ASP A 23 -3.43 -19.57 -1.70
N GLU A 24 -4.04 -19.24 -0.55
CA GLU A 24 -4.48 -17.87 -0.25
C GLU A 24 -3.29 -16.92 -0.11
N LEU A 25 -2.21 -17.37 0.54
CA LEU A 25 -1.00 -16.57 0.69
C LEU A 25 -0.34 -16.32 -0.67
N ASP A 26 -0.23 -17.35 -1.51
CA ASP A 26 0.30 -17.24 -2.87
C ASP A 26 -0.55 -16.28 -3.72
N GLN A 27 -1.88 -16.35 -3.62
CA GLN A 27 -2.76 -15.43 -4.33
C GLN A 27 -2.57 -13.97 -3.88
N ILE A 28 -2.46 -13.73 -2.57
CA ILE A 28 -2.30 -12.37 -2.01
C ILE A 28 -0.90 -11.81 -2.33
N THR A 29 0.12 -12.67 -2.38
CA THR A 29 1.53 -12.27 -2.58
C THR A 29 2.02 -12.39 -4.02
N ASP A 30 1.18 -12.85 -4.94
CA ASP A 30 1.53 -13.10 -6.35
C ASP A 30 2.22 -11.90 -7.02
N ASN A 31 1.68 -10.70 -6.82
CA ASN A 31 2.27 -9.45 -7.28
C ASN A 31 1.94 -8.27 -6.34
N ILE A 32 2.70 -7.18 -6.47
CA ILE A 32 2.56 -6.00 -5.61
C ILE A 32 1.15 -5.40 -5.64
N HIS A 33 0.44 -5.42 -6.78
CA HIS A 33 -0.90 -4.87 -6.85
C HIS A 33 -1.89 -5.68 -6.00
N LYS A 34 -1.86 -7.00 -6.09
CA LYS A 34 -2.69 -7.89 -5.24
C LYS A 34 -2.32 -7.73 -3.76
N THR A 35 -1.04 -7.65 -3.45
CA THR A 35 -0.57 -7.45 -2.06
C THR A 35 -1.10 -6.12 -1.49
N LEU A 36 -0.98 -5.03 -2.24
CA LEU A 36 -1.37 -3.70 -1.76
C LEU A 36 -2.88 -3.45 -1.76
N THR A 37 -3.65 -4.15 -2.60
CA THR A 37 -5.12 -4.02 -2.62
C THR A 37 -5.80 -4.91 -1.59
N HIS A 38 -5.16 -6.00 -1.16
CA HIS A 38 -5.70 -6.90 -0.16
C HIS A 38 -5.33 -6.44 1.27
N PRO A 39 -6.29 -6.21 2.18
CA PRO A 39 -6.00 -5.72 3.54
C PRO A 39 -4.99 -6.59 4.30
N ARG A 40 -5.14 -7.91 4.22
CA ARG A 40 -4.19 -8.85 4.84
C ARG A 40 -2.83 -8.85 4.15
N GLY A 41 -2.78 -8.61 2.83
CA GLY A 41 -1.53 -8.54 2.09
C GLY A 41 -0.70 -7.34 2.52
N ARG A 42 -1.34 -6.16 2.64
CA ARG A 42 -0.72 -4.95 3.18
C ARG A 42 -0.20 -5.16 4.59
N GLU A 43 -0.97 -5.80 5.46
CA GLU A 43 -0.55 -6.04 6.85
C GLU A 43 0.73 -6.90 6.94
N ILE A 44 0.78 -7.99 6.18
CA ILE A 44 1.97 -8.87 6.15
C ILE A 44 3.16 -8.13 5.51
N PHE A 45 2.92 -7.37 4.43
CA PHE A 45 3.97 -6.60 3.77
C PHE A 45 4.54 -5.51 4.70
N LYS A 46 3.69 -4.77 5.41
CA LYS A 46 4.10 -3.79 6.42
C LYS A 46 5.01 -4.41 7.49
N LYS A 47 4.63 -5.58 8.03
CA LYS A 47 5.44 -6.32 9.02
C LYS A 47 6.79 -6.75 8.46
N PHE A 48 6.83 -7.17 7.19
CA PHE A 48 8.08 -7.47 6.51
C PHE A 48 8.99 -6.24 6.42
N LEU A 49 8.45 -5.09 6.03
CA LEU A 49 9.22 -3.83 5.95
C LEU A 49 9.74 -3.39 7.32
N GLU A 50 8.91 -3.49 8.37
CA GLU A 50 9.27 -3.22 9.77
C GLU A 50 10.43 -4.12 10.23
N GLN A 51 10.35 -5.43 10.00
CA GLN A 51 11.38 -6.38 10.38
C GLN A 51 12.71 -6.18 9.65
N ARG A 52 12.66 -5.71 8.40
CA ARG A 52 13.85 -5.42 7.60
C ARG A 52 14.40 -4.02 7.84
N GLY A 53 13.73 -3.19 8.64
CA GLY A 53 14.15 -1.81 8.91
C GLY A 53 14.08 -0.90 7.69
N LEU A 54 13.20 -1.19 6.72
CA LEU A 54 13.06 -0.46 5.47
C LEU A 54 12.16 0.78 5.66
N ARG A 55 12.72 1.82 6.27
CA ARG A 55 11.97 3.03 6.68
C ARG A 55 11.33 3.77 5.51
N ASP A 56 12.09 4.05 4.45
CA ASP A 56 11.58 4.77 3.29
C ASP A 56 10.43 4.00 2.60
N ASN A 57 10.51 2.66 2.58
CA ASN A 57 9.43 1.82 2.07
C ASN A 57 8.19 1.85 2.97
N LEU A 58 8.35 1.98 4.30
CA LEU A 58 7.23 2.12 5.23
C LEU A 58 6.52 3.46 5.04
N GLU A 59 7.27 4.54 4.90
CA GLU A 59 6.74 5.87 4.65
C GLU A 59 6.05 5.93 3.27
N CYS A 60 6.66 5.30 2.25
CA CYS A 60 6.06 5.12 0.94
C CYS A 60 4.75 4.32 0.99
N LEU A 61 4.69 3.27 1.82
CA LEU A 61 3.46 2.49 2.04
C LEU A 61 2.39 3.34 2.75
N ALA A 62 2.76 4.15 3.74
CA ALA A 62 1.82 5.06 4.39
C ALA A 62 1.24 6.09 3.40
N LEU A 63 2.08 6.67 2.54
CA LEU A 63 1.65 7.58 1.47
C LEU A 63 0.69 6.89 0.50
N TYR A 64 1.00 5.66 0.08
CA TYR A 64 0.12 4.83 -0.74
C TYR A 64 -1.26 4.62 -0.07
N GLU A 65 -1.28 4.25 1.21
CA GLU A 65 -2.51 3.97 1.95
C GLU A 65 -3.37 5.22 2.09
N THR A 66 -2.77 6.37 2.40
CA THR A 66 -3.47 7.67 2.47
C THR A 66 -4.12 8.03 1.13
N CYS A 67 -3.38 7.93 0.02
CA CYS A 67 -3.94 8.17 -1.32
C CYS A 67 -5.11 7.21 -1.63
N MET A 68 -4.94 5.91 -1.37
CA MET A 68 -5.98 4.90 -1.60
C MET A 68 -7.24 5.19 -0.78
N GLN A 69 -7.09 5.55 0.49
CA GLN A 69 -8.19 5.88 1.37
C GLN A 69 -8.98 7.08 0.83
N ILE A 70 -8.31 8.18 0.48
CA ILE A 70 -8.97 9.37 -0.06
C ILE A 70 -9.73 9.03 -1.34
N ILE A 71 -9.08 8.35 -2.29
CA ILE A 71 -9.71 7.97 -3.57
C ILE A 71 -10.94 7.09 -3.34
N THR A 72 -10.84 6.11 -2.44
CA THR A 72 -11.93 5.17 -2.15
C THR A 72 -13.13 5.86 -1.53
N GLU A 73 -12.88 6.74 -0.56
CA GLU A 73 -13.91 7.57 0.04
C GLU A 73 -14.59 8.42 -1.04
N GLU A 74 -13.83 9.20 -1.81
CA GLU A 74 -14.38 10.07 -2.85
C GLU A 74 -15.18 9.31 -3.92
N THR A 75 -14.75 8.10 -4.27
CA THR A 75 -15.44 7.23 -5.24
C THR A 75 -16.75 6.68 -4.67
N ASN A 76 -16.75 6.21 -3.42
CA ASN A 76 -17.93 5.66 -2.76
C ASN A 76 -18.95 6.75 -2.39
N PHE A 77 -18.48 7.95 -2.04
CA PHE A 77 -19.34 9.09 -1.68
C PHE A 77 -20.05 9.70 -2.89
N SER A 78 -19.53 9.58 -4.10
CA SER A 78 -20.24 9.98 -5.33
C SER A 78 -21.65 9.34 -5.44
N TYR A 79 -21.85 8.18 -4.80
CA TYR A 79 -23.14 7.47 -4.75
C TYR A 79 -24.06 7.90 -3.59
N SER A 80 -23.56 8.65 -2.61
CA SER A 80 -24.32 9.10 -1.44
C SER A 80 -24.44 10.62 -1.42
N LYS A 81 -25.65 11.18 -1.25
CA LYS A 81 -25.96 12.62 -1.36
C LYS A 81 -25.28 13.56 -0.32
N LYS A 82 -24.24 13.11 0.38
CA LYS A 82 -23.41 13.91 1.31
C LYS A 82 -21.95 13.84 0.86
N GLY A 83 -21.63 14.53 -0.23
CA GLY A 83 -20.25 14.59 -0.73
C GLY A 83 -19.33 15.35 0.22
N THR A 84 -18.07 14.90 0.33
CA THR A 84 -16.99 15.67 0.95
C THR A 84 -16.89 17.02 0.24
N THR A 85 -16.71 18.12 0.97
CA THR A 85 -16.57 19.44 0.33
C THR A 85 -15.26 19.49 -0.48
N LEU A 86 -15.22 20.32 -1.53
CA LEU A 86 -13.98 20.54 -2.29
C LEU A 86 -12.85 21.03 -1.37
N GLU A 87 -13.16 21.95 -0.45
CA GLU A 87 -12.21 22.44 0.55
C GLU A 87 -11.62 21.32 1.42
N SER A 88 -12.47 20.36 1.84
CA SER A 88 -12.00 19.21 2.61
C SER A 88 -11.08 18.30 1.77
N LEU A 89 -11.36 18.13 0.47
CA LEU A 89 -10.48 17.38 -0.42
C LEU A 89 -9.15 18.08 -0.61
N ILE A 90 -9.15 19.40 -0.82
CA ILE A 90 -7.93 20.22 -0.94
C ILE A 90 -7.05 20.03 0.30
N LYS A 91 -7.61 20.16 1.51
CA LYS A 91 -6.86 19.95 2.77
C LYS A 91 -6.21 18.57 2.86
N ARG A 92 -6.90 17.52 2.42
CA ARG A 92 -6.36 16.15 2.42
C ARG A 92 -5.29 15.95 1.35
N VAL A 93 -5.43 16.58 0.19
CA VAL A 93 -4.39 16.58 -0.85
C VAL A 93 -3.15 17.35 -0.40
N MET A 94 -3.32 18.45 0.35
CA MET A 94 -2.19 19.15 0.99
C MET A 94 -1.43 18.23 1.96
N GLN A 95 -2.14 17.47 2.80
CA GLN A 95 -1.50 16.48 3.69
C GLN A 95 -0.71 15.43 2.91
N VAL A 96 -1.24 14.94 1.78
CA VAL A 96 -0.52 14.00 0.90
C VAL A 96 0.73 14.65 0.30
N LYS A 97 0.65 15.92 -0.10
CA LYS A 97 1.80 16.67 -0.59
C LYS A 97 2.88 16.78 0.49
N GLU A 98 2.53 17.14 1.72
CA GLU A 98 3.46 17.22 2.86
C GLU A 98 4.17 15.87 3.09
N MET A 99 3.40 14.77 3.12
CA MET A 99 3.96 13.42 3.22
C MET A 99 4.90 13.07 2.06
N ALA A 100 4.65 13.57 0.85
CA ALA A 100 5.49 13.34 -0.31
C ALA A 100 6.76 14.20 -0.29
N GLU A 101 6.71 15.41 0.27
CA GLU A 101 7.86 16.30 0.45
C GLU A 101 8.84 15.76 1.49
N ASP A 102 8.35 15.08 2.54
CA ASP A 102 9.18 14.46 3.58
C ASP A 102 9.87 13.16 3.12
N LEU A 103 9.55 12.65 1.92
CA LEU A 103 9.95 11.33 1.45
C LEU A 103 11.20 11.36 0.55
N ASP A 104 12.38 11.47 1.15
CA ASP A 104 13.66 11.61 0.41
C ASP A 104 14.15 10.30 -0.25
N GLY A 105 13.77 9.13 0.28
CA GLY A 105 14.31 7.83 -0.14
C GLY A 105 13.62 7.19 -1.36
N VAL A 106 12.65 7.89 -1.98
CA VAL A 106 11.77 7.32 -3.00
C VAL A 106 11.91 8.07 -4.33
N PRO A 107 12.76 7.61 -5.27
CA PRO A 107 13.01 8.32 -6.53
C PRO A 107 11.76 8.54 -7.40
N GLN A 108 10.72 7.71 -7.23
CA GLN A 108 9.45 7.85 -7.93
C GLN A 108 8.64 9.06 -7.47
N ILE A 109 8.92 9.59 -6.27
CA ILE A 109 8.36 10.83 -5.74
C ILE A 109 9.38 11.93 -6.02
N ASP A 110 9.33 12.44 -7.25
CA ASP A 110 10.30 13.40 -7.79
C ASP A 110 9.79 14.84 -7.70
N MET A 111 10.68 15.80 -7.97
CA MET A 111 10.32 17.22 -8.01
C MET A 111 9.19 17.51 -9.03
N ALA A 112 9.13 16.77 -10.15
CA ALA A 112 8.07 16.95 -11.14
C ALA A 112 6.68 16.55 -10.60
N LEU A 113 6.59 15.58 -9.69
CA LEU A 113 5.37 15.27 -8.96
C LEU A 113 5.00 16.40 -7.99
N LEU A 114 5.97 16.92 -7.23
CA LEU A 114 5.75 18.00 -6.27
C LEU A 114 5.30 19.31 -6.95
N GLU A 115 5.86 19.63 -8.12
CA GLU A 115 5.41 20.75 -8.95
C GLU A 115 3.95 20.58 -9.40
N ARG A 116 3.58 19.37 -9.88
CA ARG A 116 2.19 19.07 -10.26
C ARG A 116 1.22 19.12 -9.09
N PHE A 117 1.66 18.81 -7.86
CA PHE A 117 0.84 19.06 -6.67
C PHE A 117 0.53 20.55 -6.50
N ASN A 118 1.53 21.44 -6.65
CA ASN A 118 1.32 22.88 -6.56
C ASN A 118 0.34 23.37 -7.64
N GLU A 119 0.51 22.95 -8.89
CA GLU A 119 -0.41 23.29 -9.97
C GLU A 119 -1.83 22.81 -9.69
N THR A 120 -1.95 21.55 -9.24
CA THR A 120 -3.25 20.93 -8.97
C THR A 120 -3.99 21.61 -7.82
N LEU A 121 -3.29 21.94 -6.73
CA LEU A 121 -3.86 22.63 -5.58
C LEU A 121 -4.35 24.03 -5.91
N ASN A 122 -3.82 24.66 -6.96
CA ASN A 122 -4.27 25.97 -7.46
C ASN A 122 -5.42 25.88 -8.49
N SER A 123 -5.83 24.67 -8.91
CA SER A 123 -6.76 24.48 -10.03
C SER A 123 -8.24 24.42 -9.64
N ASP A 124 -8.57 24.38 -8.33
CA ASP A 124 -9.93 24.17 -7.78
C ASP A 124 -10.71 23.00 -8.43
N SER A 125 -10.00 22.04 -9.03
CA SER A 125 -10.58 20.95 -9.80
C SER A 125 -10.54 19.66 -9.01
N ARG A 126 -11.72 19.15 -8.62
CA ARG A 126 -11.86 17.84 -7.98
C ARG A 126 -11.23 16.72 -8.80
N THR A 127 -11.43 16.74 -10.12
CA THR A 127 -10.87 15.72 -11.01
C THR A 127 -9.34 15.77 -11.02
N SER A 128 -8.75 16.98 -11.03
CA SER A 128 -7.30 17.15 -10.96
C SER A 128 -6.75 16.65 -9.62
N LEU A 129 -7.43 17.00 -8.51
CA LEU A 129 -7.08 16.53 -7.16
C LEU A 129 -7.12 15.00 -7.05
N LEU A 130 -8.14 14.34 -7.62
CA LEU A 130 -8.19 12.88 -7.64
C LEU A 130 -7.13 12.26 -8.56
N SER A 131 -6.82 12.92 -9.67
CA SER A 131 -5.81 12.45 -10.61
C SER A 131 -4.40 12.48 -10.01
N ILE A 132 -4.04 13.54 -9.28
CA ILE A 132 -2.71 13.61 -8.64
C ILE A 132 -2.57 12.56 -7.53
N LEU A 133 -3.63 12.30 -6.76
CA LEU A 133 -3.63 11.21 -5.78
C LEU A 133 -3.45 9.83 -6.42
N ALA A 134 -4.09 9.59 -7.56
CA ALA A 134 -3.97 8.33 -8.29
C ALA A 134 -2.56 8.13 -8.86
N ASP A 135 -1.95 9.18 -9.39
CA ASP A 135 -0.57 9.15 -9.89
C ASP A 135 0.43 8.92 -8.74
N THR A 136 0.30 9.63 -7.62
CA THR A 136 1.12 9.43 -6.43
C THR A 136 1.00 7.99 -5.91
N ARG A 137 -0.22 7.45 -5.81
CA ARG A 137 -0.44 6.05 -5.44
C ARG A 137 0.29 5.08 -6.37
N ASP A 138 0.22 5.31 -7.68
CA ASP A 138 0.83 4.40 -8.66
C ASP A 138 2.36 4.48 -8.62
N ARG A 139 2.94 5.67 -8.41
CA ARG A 139 4.37 5.87 -8.16
C ARG A 139 4.84 5.18 -6.89
N CYS A 140 4.09 5.27 -5.78
CA CYS A 140 4.40 4.51 -4.56
C CYS A 140 4.38 3.00 -4.80
N ARG A 141 3.36 2.48 -5.51
CA ARG A 141 3.29 1.06 -5.86
C ARG A 141 4.51 0.62 -6.67
N ASP A 142 4.94 1.45 -7.64
CA ASP A 142 6.09 1.15 -8.47
C ASP A 142 7.40 1.12 -7.66
N HIS A 143 7.56 2.02 -6.69
CA HIS A 143 8.67 1.96 -5.75
C HIS A 143 8.64 0.68 -4.89
N LEU A 144 7.49 0.37 -4.28
CA LEU A 144 7.31 -0.79 -3.41
C LEU A 144 7.48 -2.12 -4.14
N ARG A 145 7.29 -2.14 -5.46
CA ARG A 145 7.59 -3.31 -6.31
C ARG A 145 9.04 -3.76 -6.17
N ASN A 146 9.98 -2.85 -5.96
CA ASN A 146 11.41 -3.16 -5.91
C ASN A 146 11.78 -4.09 -4.75
N VAL A 147 11.00 -4.09 -3.67
CA VAL A 147 11.21 -4.95 -2.49
C VAL A 147 10.21 -6.11 -2.42
N HIS A 148 9.29 -6.20 -3.39
CA HIS A 148 8.19 -7.18 -3.38
C HIS A 148 8.66 -8.61 -3.62
N GLU A 149 9.67 -8.82 -4.47
CA GLU A 149 10.24 -10.17 -4.68
C GLU A 149 10.84 -10.74 -3.39
N SER A 150 11.60 -9.93 -2.65
CA SER A 150 12.14 -10.30 -1.34
C SER A 150 11.04 -10.59 -0.31
N PHE A 151 9.93 -9.84 -0.39
CA PHE A 151 8.74 -10.12 0.42
C PHE A 151 8.09 -11.46 0.06
N LYS A 152 7.95 -11.78 -1.23
CA LYS A 152 7.36 -13.04 -1.69
C LYS A 152 8.17 -14.25 -1.23
N GLN A 153 9.50 -14.15 -1.26
CA GLN A 153 10.39 -15.15 -0.68
C GLN A 153 10.16 -15.27 0.83
N TYR A 154 10.17 -14.15 1.55
CA TYR A 154 9.92 -14.12 2.99
C TYR A 154 8.54 -14.72 3.36
N ALA A 155 7.50 -14.46 2.59
CA ALA A 155 6.16 -14.96 2.84
C ALA A 155 6.04 -16.49 2.62
N SER A 156 6.73 -17.02 1.62
CA SER A 156 6.69 -18.45 1.27
C SER A 156 7.63 -19.32 2.12
N GLU A 157 8.63 -18.74 2.77
CA GLU A 157 9.57 -19.48 3.62
C GLU A 157 8.87 -20.16 4.83
N PRO A 158 9.05 -21.48 5.01
CA PRO A 158 8.50 -22.21 6.14
C PRO A 158 9.11 -21.72 7.44
N CYS A 159 8.38 -21.91 8.54
CA CYS A 159 8.84 -21.43 9.83
C CYS A 159 10.06 -22.20 10.31
N PRO A 160 11.09 -21.50 10.83
CA PRO A 160 12.19 -22.20 11.48
C PRO A 160 11.62 -23.02 12.62
N ILE A 161 11.80 -24.34 12.54
CA ILE A 161 11.45 -25.25 13.61
C ILE A 161 12.39 -24.91 14.77
N ILE A 162 11.89 -24.20 15.77
CA ILE A 162 12.59 -24.02 17.03
C ILE A 162 12.59 -25.42 17.68
N LYS A 163 13.77 -26.06 17.71
CA LYS A 163 13.99 -27.29 18.47
C LYS A 163 14.04 -27.00 19.97
#